data_AF-A0A2A7HWA9-F1
#
_entry.id   AF-A0A2A7HWA9-F1
#
_cell.length_a   1.000
_cell.length_b   1.000
_cell.length_c   1.000
_cell.angle_alpha   90.00
_cell.angle_beta   90.00
_cell.angle_gamma   90.00
#
_symmetry.space_group_name_H-M   'P 1'
#
loop_
_entity.id
_entity.type
_entity.pdbx_description
1 polymer ?
#
loop_
_entity_poly.entity_id
_entity_poly.type
_entity_poly.pdbx_seq_one_letter_code
_entity_poly.pdbx_strand_id
1 'polypeptide(L)'
;MRKYGIWFVLFVCVAFLVGYSVTTVLGKEELKIDRKEVFTTIQKGYETQFSIRGKHMPMNKMIETLSPYFTENFLQVFTDENSRSDKQSGEYLLPAKEAPFSFNSETKMSYDEEHKNLYVYERAKSGQYQIVTLQRDQGKWKLAGYHESQELLTEIKRLQQL
;
A
#
# COMPACT_ATOMS: atom_id res chain seq x y z
N MET A 1 7.21 -69.24 14.62
CA MET A 1 6.81 -67.93 14.05
C MET A 1 7.20 -66.79 14.99
N ARG A 2 8.49 -66.44 15.12
CA ARG A 2 8.97 -65.49 16.14
C ARG A 2 10.21 -64.70 15.71
N LYS A 3 10.33 -64.37 14.41
CA LYS A 3 11.50 -63.64 13.86
C LYS A 3 11.16 -62.38 13.04
N TYR A 4 9.87 -62.10 12.79
CA TYR A 4 9.44 -60.92 12.01
C TYR A 4 8.93 -59.76 12.87
N GLY A 5 8.71 -59.97 14.17
CA GLY A 5 8.20 -58.92 15.08
C GLY A 5 9.23 -57.82 15.39
N ILE A 6 10.52 -58.14 15.37
CA ILE A 6 11.59 -57.18 15.70
C ILE A 6 11.78 -56.17 14.56
N TRP A 7 11.56 -56.57 13.32
CA TRP A 7 11.76 -55.70 12.16
C TRP A 7 10.61 -54.69 11.99
N PHE A 8 9.38 -55.08 12.34
CA PHE A 8 8.22 -54.19 12.33
C PHE A 8 8.32 -53.08 13.39
N VAL A 9 8.84 -53.39 14.58
CA VAL A 9 9.03 -52.40 15.66
C VAL A 9 10.11 -51.37 15.27
N LEU A 10 11.19 -51.81 14.64
CA LEU A 10 12.28 -50.92 14.20
C LEU A 10 11.82 -49.97 13.07
N PHE A 11 10.98 -50.44 12.16
CA PHE A 11 10.44 -49.60 11.07
C PHE A 11 9.44 -48.54 11.59
N VAL A 12 8.65 -48.88 12.62
CA VAL A 12 7.71 -47.93 13.26
C VAL A 12 8.46 -46.86 14.07
N CYS A 13 9.56 -47.21 14.74
CA CYS A 13 10.37 -46.22 15.47
C CYS A 13 11.10 -45.23 14.55
N VAL A 14 11.54 -45.65 13.36
CA VAL A 14 12.16 -44.75 12.37
C VAL A 14 11.11 -43.83 11.73
N ALA A 15 9.89 -44.32 11.45
CA ALA A 15 8.80 -43.50 10.94
C ALA A 15 8.36 -42.39 11.93
N PHE A 16 8.44 -42.65 13.24
CA PHE A 16 8.14 -41.64 14.27
C PHE A 16 9.22 -40.54 14.39
N LEU A 17 10.48 -40.84 14.08
CA LEU A 17 11.57 -39.85 14.13
C LEU A 17 11.55 -38.88 12.93
N VAL A 18 11.06 -39.33 11.77
CA VAL A 18 10.90 -38.48 10.58
C VAL A 18 9.65 -37.58 10.70
N GLY A 19 8.64 -37.97 11.48
CA GLY A 19 7.40 -37.23 11.66
C GLY A 19 7.48 -35.96 12.51
N TYR A 20 8.55 -35.77 13.30
CA TYR A 20 8.73 -34.61 14.19
C TYR A 20 9.67 -33.53 13.64
N SER A 21 10.23 -33.73 12.44
CA SER A 21 11.13 -32.74 11.80
C SER A 21 10.40 -31.83 10.79
N VAL A 22 9.08 -31.66 10.94
CA VAL A 22 8.43 -30.45 10.41
C VAL A 22 8.64 -29.38 11.46
N THR A 23 9.87 -28.86 11.52
CA THR A 23 10.08 -27.51 12.00
C THR A 23 9.13 -26.65 11.20
N THR A 24 8.04 -26.23 11.84
CA THR A 24 7.29 -25.06 11.44
C THR A 24 8.31 -23.94 11.37
N VAL A 25 8.86 -23.74 10.17
CA VAL A 25 9.34 -22.45 9.75
C VAL A 25 8.14 -21.56 10.00
N LEU A 26 8.18 -20.80 11.09
CA LEU A 26 7.31 -19.69 11.36
C LEU A 26 7.52 -18.74 10.17
N GLY A 27 6.85 -19.05 9.07
CA GLY A 27 6.72 -18.15 7.95
C GLY A 27 6.15 -16.88 8.56
N LYS A 28 6.86 -15.77 8.38
CA LYS A 28 6.28 -14.43 8.52
C LYS A 28 4.84 -14.54 8.02
N GLU A 29 3.86 -14.21 8.84
CA GLU A 29 2.51 -13.98 8.34
C GLU A 29 2.66 -12.99 7.18
N GLU A 30 2.55 -13.47 5.94
CA GLU A 30 2.58 -12.61 4.78
C GLU A 30 1.36 -11.71 4.92
N LEU A 31 1.59 -10.44 5.22
CA LEU A 31 0.53 -9.46 5.38
C LEU A 31 -0.21 -9.38 4.04
N LYS A 32 -1.35 -10.07 3.95
CA LYS A 32 -2.11 -10.19 2.71
C LYS A 32 -2.82 -8.87 2.46
N ILE A 33 -2.19 -8.01 1.67
CA ILE A 33 -2.75 -6.72 1.26
C ILE A 33 -3.84 -6.98 0.21
N ASP A 34 -5.06 -6.53 0.52
CA ASP A 34 -6.16 -6.58 -0.44
C ASP A 34 -5.99 -5.51 -1.52
N ARG A 35 -5.61 -5.95 -2.73
CA ARG A 35 -5.46 -5.07 -3.90
C ARG A 35 -6.73 -4.26 -4.18
N LYS A 36 -7.91 -4.88 -4.01
CA LYS A 36 -9.18 -4.22 -4.30
C LYS A 36 -9.44 -3.07 -3.34
N GLU A 37 -9.18 -3.28 -2.05
CA GLU A 37 -9.28 -2.22 -1.03
C GLU A 37 -8.35 -1.05 -1.36
N VAL A 38 -7.09 -1.34 -1.66
CA VAL A 38 -6.07 -0.33 -1.98
C VAL A 38 -6.45 0.47 -3.22
N PHE A 39 -6.82 -0.21 -4.32
CA PHE A 39 -7.19 0.45 -5.57
C PHE A 39 -8.44 1.30 -5.42
N THR A 40 -9.44 0.78 -4.71
CA THR A 40 -10.66 1.54 -4.40
C THR A 40 -10.34 2.79 -3.57
N THR A 41 -9.41 2.68 -2.62
CA THR A 41 -8.98 3.81 -1.78
C THR A 41 -8.32 4.90 -2.61
N ILE A 42 -7.39 4.51 -3.50
CA ILE A 42 -6.73 5.45 -4.41
C ILE A 42 -7.77 6.14 -5.29
N GLN A 43 -8.61 5.38 -5.98
CA GLN A 43 -9.62 5.92 -6.87
C GLN A 43 -10.53 6.93 -6.15
N LYS A 44 -11.07 6.55 -4.98
CA LYS A 44 -11.93 7.44 -4.20
C LYS A 44 -11.21 8.68 -3.69
N GLY A 45 -9.93 8.59 -3.35
CA GLY A 45 -9.15 9.76 -2.95
C GLY A 45 -8.97 10.77 -4.09
N TYR A 46 -8.68 10.30 -5.30
CA TYR A 46 -8.63 11.14 -6.51
C TYR A 46 -10.00 11.78 -6.79
N GLU A 47 -11.07 10.99 -6.80
CA GLU A 47 -12.44 11.47 -7.02
C GLU A 47 -12.84 12.52 -5.97
N THR A 48 -12.54 12.26 -4.70
CA THR A 48 -12.90 13.15 -3.57
C THR A 48 -12.15 14.47 -3.65
N GLN A 49 -10.83 14.45 -3.89
CA GLN A 49 -10.07 15.67 -4.07
C GLN A 49 -10.58 16.47 -5.28
N PHE A 50 -10.84 15.78 -6.40
CA PHE A 50 -11.37 16.46 -7.58
C PHE A 50 -12.77 17.02 -7.33
N SER A 51 -13.57 16.40 -6.45
CA SER A 51 -14.90 16.90 -6.12
C SER A 51 -14.90 18.26 -5.41
N ILE A 52 -13.80 18.63 -4.73
CA ILE A 52 -13.65 19.94 -4.07
C ILE A 52 -12.86 20.95 -4.91
N ARG A 53 -12.29 20.51 -6.03
CA ARG A 53 -11.47 21.33 -6.92
C ARG A 53 -12.24 22.54 -7.45
N GLY A 54 -11.67 23.74 -7.26
CA GLY A 54 -12.24 25.01 -7.73
C GLY A 54 -13.56 25.41 -7.05
N LYS A 55 -13.95 24.73 -5.97
CA LYS A 55 -15.17 25.08 -5.21
C LYS A 55 -14.84 26.09 -4.11
N HIS A 56 -15.74 27.05 -3.92
CA HIS A 56 -15.70 27.92 -2.77
C HIS A 56 -16.20 27.15 -1.53
N MET A 57 -15.26 26.64 -0.73
CA MET A 57 -15.54 25.82 0.45
C MET A 57 -14.62 26.23 1.61
N PRO A 58 -15.14 26.32 2.85
CA PRO A 58 -14.29 26.54 4.02
C PRO A 58 -13.23 25.45 4.20
N MET A 59 -12.02 25.82 4.68
CA MET A 59 -10.90 24.87 4.85
C MET A 59 -11.26 23.65 5.70
N ASN A 60 -11.94 23.84 6.82
CA ASN A 60 -12.40 22.74 7.66
C ASN A 60 -13.32 21.77 6.90
N LYS A 61 -14.17 22.27 6.00
CA LYS A 61 -15.04 21.42 5.15
C LYS A 61 -14.26 20.69 4.08
N MET A 62 -13.20 21.29 3.54
CA MET A 62 -12.28 20.58 2.63
C MET A 62 -11.55 19.45 3.37
N ILE A 63 -11.01 19.72 4.56
CA ILE A 63 -10.34 18.73 5.40
C ILE A 63 -11.30 17.60 5.80
N GLU A 64 -12.51 17.93 6.28
CA GLU A 64 -13.54 16.93 6.59
C GLU A 64 -13.83 16.02 5.38
N THR A 65 -13.89 16.61 4.18
CA THR A 65 -14.14 15.88 2.93
C THR A 65 -12.98 14.95 2.57
N LEU A 66 -11.72 15.38 2.77
CA LEU A 66 -10.53 14.61 2.39
C LEU A 66 -10.09 13.60 3.45
N SER A 67 -10.31 13.87 4.74
CA SER A 67 -9.87 13.05 5.89
C SER A 67 -10.18 11.54 5.84
N PRO A 68 -11.23 11.06 5.17
CA PRO A 68 -11.46 9.62 5.05
C PRO A 68 -10.42 8.90 4.20
N TYR A 69 -9.77 9.61 3.26
CA TYR A 69 -8.90 9.03 2.25
C TYR A 69 -7.43 9.46 2.36
N PHE A 70 -7.16 10.57 3.05
CA PHE A 70 -5.82 11.14 3.17
C PHE A 70 -5.34 11.09 4.62
N THR A 71 -4.06 10.78 4.81
CA THR A 71 -3.43 10.87 6.14
C THR A 71 -3.34 12.31 6.61
N GLU A 72 -3.29 12.51 7.93
CA GLU A 72 -3.17 13.84 8.53
C GLU A 72 -1.94 14.60 8.01
N ASN A 73 -0.79 13.92 7.92
CA ASN A 73 0.44 14.52 7.41
C ASN A 73 0.29 15.00 5.96
N PHE A 74 -0.41 14.23 5.12
CA PHE A 74 -0.62 14.62 3.73
C PHE A 74 -1.63 15.76 3.61
N LEU A 75 -2.63 15.82 4.51
CA LEU A 75 -3.55 16.95 4.62
C LEU A 75 -2.90 18.21 5.17
N GLN A 76 -1.86 18.09 5.99
CA GLN A 76 -1.09 19.22 6.46
C GLN A 76 -0.42 19.94 5.28
N VAL A 77 0.17 19.21 4.33
CA VAL A 77 0.72 19.78 3.08
C VAL A 77 -0.36 20.57 2.34
N PHE A 78 -1.55 19.99 2.16
CA PHE A 78 -2.68 20.68 1.54
C PHE A 78 -3.06 21.96 2.30
N THR A 79 -3.10 21.89 3.62
CA THR A 79 -3.51 23.01 4.47
C THR A 79 -2.48 24.13 4.41
N ASP A 80 -1.19 23.81 4.47
CA ASP A 80 -0.10 24.79 4.40
C ASP A 80 -0.11 25.53 3.06
N GLU A 81 -0.29 24.80 1.95
CA GLU A 81 -0.39 25.37 0.60
C GLU A 81 -1.65 26.24 0.41
N ASN A 82 -2.72 25.98 1.18
CA ASN A 82 -4.04 26.59 0.99
C ASN A 82 -4.53 27.45 2.16
N SER A 83 -3.65 27.74 3.11
CA SER A 83 -3.94 28.52 4.32
C SER A 83 -4.18 30.02 4.05
N ARG A 84 -3.83 30.50 2.85
CA ARG A 84 -4.00 31.92 2.46
C ARG A 84 -5.41 32.16 1.92
N SER A 85 -6.12 33.09 2.55
CA SER A 85 -7.53 33.44 2.27
C SER A 85 -7.79 34.02 0.88
N ASP A 86 -6.76 34.34 0.11
CA ASP A 86 -6.83 34.82 -1.27
C ASP A 86 -6.84 33.69 -2.31
N LYS A 87 -6.49 32.45 -1.94
CA LYS A 87 -6.53 31.31 -2.85
C LYS A 87 -7.96 30.80 -3.01
N GLN A 88 -8.60 31.18 -4.12
CA GLN A 88 -9.93 30.71 -4.51
C GLN A 88 -9.95 29.25 -5.01
N SER A 89 -8.79 28.63 -5.18
CA SER A 89 -8.65 27.24 -5.62
C SER A 89 -7.52 26.57 -4.86
N GLY A 90 -7.81 25.46 -4.19
CA GLY A 90 -6.79 24.68 -3.52
C GLY A 90 -5.67 24.24 -4.48
N GLU A 91 -4.40 24.44 -4.15
CA GLU A 91 -3.31 23.61 -4.68
C GLU A 91 -3.60 22.15 -4.31
N TYR A 92 -3.41 21.26 -5.28
CA TYR A 92 -3.91 19.89 -5.23
C TYR A 92 -2.80 18.95 -4.77
N LEU A 93 -3.10 18.06 -3.82
CA LEU A 93 -2.20 16.97 -3.42
C LEU A 93 -1.93 15.99 -4.56
N LEU A 94 -2.92 15.82 -5.44
CA LEU A 94 -2.87 14.95 -6.62
C LEU A 94 -3.06 15.78 -7.90
N PRO A 95 -2.23 15.59 -8.93
CA PRO A 95 -2.17 16.51 -10.08
C PRO A 95 -3.37 16.37 -11.03
N ALA A 96 -4.02 15.21 -11.05
CA ALA A 96 -5.03 14.84 -12.03
C ALA A 96 -6.39 14.50 -11.41
N LYS A 97 -7.42 14.48 -12.25
CA LYS A 97 -8.78 14.05 -11.89
C LYS A 97 -8.85 12.57 -11.55
N GLU A 98 -8.09 11.77 -12.28
CA GLU A 98 -8.10 10.32 -12.22
C GLU A 98 -6.72 9.82 -11.81
N ALA A 99 -6.69 8.68 -11.14
CA ALA A 99 -5.44 8.04 -10.76
C ALA A 99 -4.65 7.66 -12.02
N PRO A 100 -3.34 7.88 -12.05
CA PRO A 100 -2.49 7.59 -13.20
C PRO A 100 -2.12 6.10 -13.29
N PHE A 101 -3.05 5.21 -12.92
CA PHE A 101 -2.87 3.76 -12.86
C PHE A 101 -3.92 3.06 -13.72
N SER A 102 -3.52 1.96 -14.36
CA SER A 102 -4.43 1.09 -15.09
C SER A 102 -5.21 0.13 -14.18
N PHE A 103 -4.81 0.03 -12.90
CA PHE A 103 -5.40 -0.85 -11.87
C PHE A 103 -5.44 -2.33 -12.28
N ASN A 104 -4.48 -2.77 -13.09
CA ASN A 104 -4.36 -4.14 -13.56
C ASN A 104 -3.04 -4.79 -13.07
N SER A 105 -2.54 -5.80 -13.79
CA SER A 105 -1.27 -6.46 -13.51
C SER A 105 -0.03 -5.56 -13.66
N GLU A 106 -0.12 -4.49 -14.44
CA GLU A 106 0.94 -3.49 -14.64
C GLU A 106 1.12 -2.58 -13.42
N THR A 107 0.04 -2.37 -12.65
CA THR A 107 0.09 -1.66 -11.37
C THR A 107 0.73 -2.53 -10.30
N LYS A 108 1.96 -2.19 -9.92
CA LYS A 108 2.75 -2.94 -8.92
C LYS A 108 2.49 -2.40 -7.52
N MET A 109 2.67 -3.27 -6.53
CA MET A 109 2.60 -2.89 -5.12
C MET A 109 3.82 -3.45 -4.37
N SER A 110 4.41 -2.65 -3.51
CA SER A 110 5.53 -3.04 -2.65
C SER A 110 5.28 -2.54 -1.24
N TYR A 111 5.31 -3.44 -0.26
CA TYR A 111 5.06 -3.09 1.13
C TYR A 111 6.38 -3.03 1.92
N ASP A 112 6.58 -1.90 2.58
CA ASP A 112 7.68 -1.65 3.49
C ASP A 112 7.23 -1.96 4.92
N GLU A 113 7.67 -3.10 5.44
CA GLU A 113 7.37 -3.50 6.82
C GLU A 113 8.04 -2.62 7.87
N GLU A 114 9.18 -1.98 7.55
CA GLU A 114 9.93 -1.13 8.49
C GLU A 114 9.18 0.18 8.70
N HIS A 115 8.78 0.83 7.60
CA HIS A 115 8.13 2.14 7.63
C HIS A 115 6.60 2.07 7.57
N LYS A 116 6.02 0.86 7.46
CA LYS A 116 4.57 0.61 7.32
C LYS A 116 3.95 1.36 6.14
N ASN A 117 4.73 1.51 5.07
CA ASN A 117 4.33 2.17 3.83
C ASN A 117 3.99 1.14 2.75
N LEU A 118 2.86 1.34 2.09
CA LEU A 118 2.52 0.63 0.86
C LEU A 118 2.75 1.54 -0.34
N TYR A 119 3.67 1.16 -1.21
CA TYR A 119 3.89 1.84 -2.48
C TYR A 119 3.05 1.18 -3.57
N VAL A 120 2.26 1.97 -4.28
CA VAL A 120 1.51 1.57 -5.48
C VAL A 120 2.04 2.38 -6.65
N TYR A 121 2.52 1.70 -7.68
CA TYR A 121 3.24 2.37 -8.75
C TYR A 121 3.06 1.70 -10.11
N GLU A 122 3.16 2.53 -11.14
CA GLU A 122 3.08 2.12 -12.54
C GLU A 122 3.97 3.03 -13.38
N ARG A 123 4.52 2.51 -14.46
CA ARG A 123 5.28 3.32 -15.41
C ARG A 123 4.32 3.85 -16.47
N ALA A 124 4.12 5.17 -16.47
CA ALA A 124 3.27 5.83 -17.45
C ALA A 124 3.88 5.78 -18.86
N LYS A 125 3.04 6.02 -19.88
CA LYS A 125 3.47 6.11 -21.29
C LYS A 125 4.51 7.22 -21.54
N SER A 126 4.54 8.26 -20.69
CA SER A 126 5.56 9.31 -20.71
C SER A 126 6.96 8.81 -20.33
N GLY A 127 7.07 7.59 -19.79
CA GLY A 127 8.31 7.00 -19.31
C GLY A 127 8.55 7.20 -17.82
N GLN A 128 7.80 8.10 -17.17
CA GLN A 128 7.88 8.37 -15.73
C GLN A 128 7.09 7.34 -14.92
N TYR A 129 7.61 7.01 -13.75
CA TYR A 129 6.87 6.31 -12.72
C TYR A 129 5.93 7.27 -12.02
N GLN A 130 4.71 6.78 -11.86
CA GLN A 130 3.66 7.38 -11.06
C GLN A 130 3.59 6.56 -9.78
N ILE A 131 3.68 7.20 -8.62
CA ILE A 131 3.86 6.52 -7.35
C ILE A 131 2.92 7.13 -6.32
N VAL A 132 2.06 6.30 -5.76
CA VAL A 132 1.21 6.64 -4.61
C VAL A 132 1.70 5.87 -3.40
N THR A 133 1.92 6.58 -2.30
CA THR A 133 2.23 5.97 -1.01
C THR A 133 0.96 5.93 -0.19
N LEU A 134 0.67 4.77 0.42
CA LEU A 134 -0.41 4.59 1.38
C LEU A 134 0.14 4.19 2.74
N GLN A 135 -0.53 4.66 3.78
CA GLN A 135 -0.31 4.24 5.17
C GLN A 135 -1.62 3.75 5.76
N ARG A 136 -1.50 2.88 6.76
CA ARG A 136 -2.67 2.37 7.47
C ARG A 136 -2.97 3.25 8.67
N ASP A 137 -4.17 3.81 8.68
CA ASP A 137 -4.68 4.66 9.76
C ASP A 137 -6.04 4.13 10.21
N GLN A 138 -6.18 3.85 11.51
CA GLN A 138 -7.37 3.23 12.12
C GLN A 138 -7.86 1.98 11.35
N GLY A 139 -6.90 1.15 10.89
CA GLY A 139 -7.17 -0.10 10.17
C GLY A 139 -7.48 0.06 8.68
N LYS A 140 -7.59 1.28 8.16
CA LYS A 140 -7.88 1.58 6.75
C LYS A 140 -6.67 2.12 6.03
N TRP A 141 -6.52 1.82 4.75
CA TRP A 141 -5.53 2.50 3.91
C TRP A 141 -5.93 3.95 3.66
N LYS A 142 -4.94 4.85 3.70
CA LYS A 142 -5.06 6.26 3.34
C LYS A 142 -3.87 6.70 2.51
N LEU A 143 -4.10 7.64 1.60
CA LEU A 143 -3.08 8.32 0.80
C LEU A 143 -2.15 9.11 1.72
N ALA A 144 -0.86 8.83 1.62
CA ALA A 144 0.20 9.46 2.41
C ALA A 144 1.15 10.29 1.55
N GLY A 145 1.12 10.11 0.22
CA GLY A 145 1.93 10.91 -0.69
C GLY A 145 1.75 10.50 -2.14
N TYR A 146 2.18 11.40 -3.02
CA TYR A 146 2.24 11.19 -4.46
C TYR A 146 3.58 11.69 -4.99
N HIS A 147 4.19 10.90 -5.88
CA HIS A 147 5.45 11.24 -6.53
C HIS A 147 5.42 10.84 -8.00
N GLU A 148 6.01 11.69 -8.84
CA GLU A 148 6.31 11.40 -10.23
C GLU A 148 7.83 11.48 -10.44
N SER A 149 8.42 10.45 -11.02
CA SER A 149 9.88 10.36 -11.17
C SER A 149 10.27 9.52 -12.39
N GLN A 150 11.43 9.80 -13.00
CA GLN A 150 11.97 8.96 -14.08
C GLN A 150 12.40 7.58 -13.58
N GLU A 151 12.79 7.50 -12.30
CA GLU A 151 13.22 6.26 -11.66
C GLU A 151 12.34 5.93 -10.46
N LEU A 152 12.27 4.64 -10.11
CA LEU A 152 11.66 4.22 -8.85
C LEU A 152 12.38 4.85 -7.67
N LEU A 153 11.62 5.14 -6.61
CA LEU A 153 12.16 5.56 -5.32
C LEU A 153 13.16 4.52 -4.79
N THR A 154 14.21 4.98 -4.11
CA THR A 154 15.28 4.13 -3.57
C THR A 154 14.72 3.06 -2.65
N GLU A 155 13.70 3.40 -1.88
CA GLU A 155 12.95 2.53 -0.99
C GLU A 155 12.31 1.36 -1.77
N ILE A 156 11.62 1.66 -2.88
CA ILE A 156 11.00 0.64 -3.73
C ILE A 156 12.07 -0.26 -4.37
N LYS A 157 13.17 0.32 -4.87
CA LYS A 157 14.28 -0.44 -5.44
C LYS A 157 14.88 -1.42 -4.42
N ARG A 158 15.06 -0.98 -3.18
CA ARG A 158 15.57 -1.82 -2.08
C ARG A 158 14.63 -2.97 -1.77
N LEU A 159 13.31 -2.73 -1.75
CA LEU A 159 12.30 -3.77 -1.52
C LEU A 159 12.26 -4.83 -2.63
N GLN A 160 12.61 -4.48 -3.87
CA GLN A 160 12.66 -5.43 -4.98
C GLN A 160 13.91 -6.33 -4.99
N GLN A 161 14.92 -6.01 -4.19
CA GLN A 161 16.17 -6.75 -4.08
C GLN A 161 16.18 -7.76 -2.92
N LEU A 162 15.16 -7.71 -2.06
CA LEU A 162 14.94 -8.60 -0.93
C LEU A 162 14.09 -9.81 -1.34
#